data_AF-A0A968KTE7-F1
#
_entry.id   AF-A0A968KTE7-F1
#
_cell.length_a   1.000
_cell.length_b   1.000
_cell.length_c   1.000
_cell.angle_alpha   90.00
_cell.angle_beta   90.00
_cell.angle_gamma   90.00
#
_symmetry.space_group_name_H-M   'P 1'
#
loop_
_entity.id
_entity.type
_entity.pdbx_description
1 polymer ?
#
loop_
_entity_poly.entity_id
_entity_poly.type
_entity_poly.pdbx_seq_one_letter_code
_entity_poly.pdbx_strand_id
1 'polypeptide(L)'
;VTDPLAAQANRLLQQTPPEAWPSEAALQARIDEEAERIERIDVHDAYLDALDRNALVRLGDLGAELRALPPERRLRFVADPVWGAAVPVYQRLQQRLGADVLQVLHTEDDPYFGGQTTEPNPQTLGDALAALAADDAPFGVAIRNDPDSDRGLVGDTGGAIKMNTFAAIVMRYLMDNGQHGDLVTTHPTSQMGPDRTTRGPTGARWCSPRPASRTSARTSRAGAPCSPTRRATA
;
A
#
# COMPACT_ATOMS: atom_id res chain seq x y z
N VAL A 1 -19.93 10.37 -23.30
CA VAL A 1 -20.75 11.02 -22.26
C VAL A 1 -19.79 11.79 -21.40
N THR A 2 -19.63 13.09 -21.64
CA THR A 2 -18.77 13.93 -20.81
C THR A 2 -19.37 13.99 -19.42
N ASP A 3 -18.55 13.71 -18.41
CA ASP A 3 -18.89 13.83 -17.00
C ASP A 3 -19.58 15.18 -16.75
N PRO A 4 -20.77 15.23 -16.11
CA PRO A 4 -21.44 16.46 -15.73
C PRO A 4 -20.50 17.47 -15.05
N LEU A 5 -19.52 16.97 -14.29
CA LEU A 5 -18.50 17.77 -13.62
C LEU A 5 -17.51 18.38 -14.61
N ALA A 6 -17.05 17.63 -15.62
CA ALA A 6 -16.20 18.14 -16.69
C ALA A 6 -16.94 19.19 -17.55
N ALA A 7 -18.23 18.97 -17.83
CA ALA A 7 -19.06 19.95 -18.55
C ALA A 7 -19.33 21.22 -17.72
N GLN A 8 -19.40 21.12 -16.40
CA GLN A 8 -19.49 22.26 -15.49
C GLN A 8 -18.16 23.01 -15.40
N ALA A 9 -17.04 22.32 -15.23
CA ALA A 9 -15.71 22.91 -15.22
C ALA A 9 -15.44 23.68 -16.52
N ASN A 10 -15.70 23.08 -17.68
CA ASN A 10 -15.53 23.75 -18.98
C ASN A 10 -16.43 24.98 -19.12
N ARG A 11 -17.67 24.95 -18.62
CA ARG A 11 -18.54 26.14 -18.59
C ARG A 11 -17.98 27.25 -17.71
N LEU A 12 -17.47 26.91 -16.52
CA LEU A 12 -16.86 27.88 -15.61
C LEU A 12 -15.58 28.50 -16.21
N LEU A 13 -14.75 27.69 -16.87
CA LEU A 13 -13.55 28.14 -17.60
C LEU A 13 -13.91 29.07 -18.78
N GLN A 14 -15.03 28.81 -19.46
CA GLN A 14 -15.52 29.68 -20.53
C GLN A 14 -16.16 30.97 -20.01
N GLN A 15 -16.73 30.94 -18.81
CA GLN A 15 -17.33 32.12 -18.16
C GLN A 15 -16.30 33.06 -17.55
N THR A 16 -15.16 32.50 -17.10
CA THR A 16 -14.04 33.27 -16.56
C THR A 16 -12.80 32.92 -17.37
N PRO A 17 -12.59 33.63 -18.49
CA PRO A 17 -11.44 33.33 -19.35
C PRO A 17 -10.14 33.60 -18.56
N PRO A 18 -9.01 32.93 -18.87
CA PRO A 18 -7.79 33.00 -18.07
C PRO A 18 -7.28 34.43 -17.83
N GLU A 19 -7.57 35.37 -18.72
CA GLU A 19 -7.22 36.78 -18.61
C GLU A 19 -8.01 37.52 -17.51
N ALA A 20 -9.15 36.97 -17.08
CA ALA A 20 -9.96 37.45 -15.97
C ALA A 20 -9.61 36.78 -14.63
N TRP A 21 -8.64 35.86 -14.61
CA TRP A 21 -8.19 35.23 -13.37
C TRP A 21 -7.36 36.22 -12.56
N PRO A 22 -7.36 36.09 -11.21
CA PRO A 22 -6.45 36.88 -10.38
C PRO A 22 -5.01 36.67 -10.86
N SER A 23 -4.23 37.74 -10.90
CA SER A 23 -2.78 37.60 -11.08
C SER A 23 -2.20 36.75 -9.95
N GLU A 24 -1.07 36.10 -10.19
CA GLU A 24 -0.37 35.30 -9.17
C GLU A 24 -0.13 36.12 -7.88
N ALA A 25 0.23 37.40 -8.03
CA ALA A 25 0.37 38.33 -6.90
C ALA A 25 -0.96 38.60 -6.17
N ALA A 26 -2.08 38.72 -6.88
CA ALA A 26 -3.40 38.91 -6.26
C ALA A 26 -3.86 37.63 -5.56
N LEU A 27 -3.56 36.45 -6.11
CA LEU A 27 -3.82 35.17 -5.47
C LEU A 27 -3.00 35.02 -4.19
N GLN A 28 -1.70 35.35 -4.26
CA GLN A 28 -0.78 35.33 -3.12
C GLN A 28 -1.24 36.29 -2.02
N ALA A 29 -1.65 37.52 -2.36
CA ALA A 29 -2.17 38.47 -1.37
C ALA A 29 -3.42 37.95 -0.66
N ARG A 30 -4.31 37.22 -1.35
CA ARG A 30 -5.47 36.57 -0.72
C ARG A 30 -5.07 35.39 0.16
N ILE A 31 -4.06 34.62 -0.24
CA ILE A 31 -3.49 33.56 0.60
C ILE A 31 -2.86 34.16 1.86
N ASP A 32 -2.18 35.30 1.74
CA ASP A 32 -1.54 36.00 2.86
C ASP A 32 -2.57 36.63 3.81
N GLU A 33 -3.65 37.23 3.29
CA GLU A 33 -4.77 37.75 4.10
C GLU A 33 -5.45 36.64 4.91
N GLU A 34 -5.62 35.47 4.30
CA GLU A 34 -6.19 34.30 4.97
C GLU A 34 -5.12 33.45 5.68
N ALA A 35 -3.83 33.84 5.67
CA ALA A 35 -2.74 33.00 6.17
C ALA A 35 -2.88 32.72 7.68
N GLU A 36 -3.41 33.68 8.45
CA GLU A 36 -3.71 33.49 9.88
C GLU A 36 -4.80 32.42 10.12
N ARG A 37 -5.58 32.08 9.09
CA ARG A 37 -6.61 31.03 9.11
C ARG A 37 -6.13 29.72 8.45
N ILE A 38 -4.92 29.72 7.87
CA ILE A 38 -4.32 28.55 7.21
C ILE A 38 -3.32 27.91 8.17
N GLU A 39 -3.68 26.75 8.71
CA GLU A 39 -2.74 25.88 9.40
C GLU A 39 -2.05 24.97 8.37
N ARG A 40 -0.72 25.01 8.31
CA ARG A 40 0.08 24.05 7.53
C ARG A 40 0.53 22.93 8.45
N ILE A 41 0.13 21.71 8.13
CA ILE A 41 0.46 20.51 8.91
C ILE A 41 1.34 19.61 8.04
N ASP A 42 2.43 19.11 8.62
CA ASP A 42 3.19 18.03 8.00
C ASP A 42 2.49 16.68 8.25
N VAL A 43 1.76 16.21 7.25
CA VAL A 43 1.03 14.95 7.33
C VAL A 43 1.91 13.72 7.20
N HIS A 44 3.15 13.86 6.71
CA HIS A 44 4.00 12.72 6.40
C HIS A 44 4.61 12.10 7.65
N ASP A 45 5.10 12.93 8.58
CA ASP A 45 5.58 12.45 9.89
C ASP A 45 4.42 11.89 10.71
N ALA A 46 3.26 12.58 10.70
CA ALA A 46 2.06 12.08 11.36
C ALA A 46 1.63 10.70 10.81
N TYR A 47 1.77 10.48 9.49
CA TYR A 47 1.50 9.20 8.85
C TYR A 47 2.49 8.11 9.27
N LEU A 48 3.81 8.39 9.24
CA LEU A 48 4.83 7.43 9.67
C LEU A 48 4.69 7.09 11.16
N ASP A 49 4.39 8.06 12.01
CA ASP A 49 4.14 7.84 13.43
C ASP A 49 2.86 7.02 13.67
N ALA A 50 1.85 7.18 12.81
CA ALA A 50 0.65 6.34 12.86
C ALA A 50 0.96 4.88 12.48
N LEU A 51 1.87 4.67 11.51
CA LEU A 51 2.37 3.34 11.18
C LEU A 51 3.17 2.74 12.35
N ASP A 52 4.05 3.51 13.00
CA ASP A 52 4.82 3.04 14.16
C ASP A 52 3.95 2.62 15.35
N ARG A 53 2.76 3.23 15.50
CA ARG A 53 1.79 2.83 16.54
C ARG A 53 1.02 1.54 16.19
N ASN A 54 1.06 1.09 14.94
CA ASN A 54 0.35 -0.11 14.52
C ASN A 54 1.17 -1.35 14.88
N ALA A 55 0.62 -2.25 15.72
CA ALA A 55 1.31 -3.45 16.18
C ALA A 55 1.74 -4.43 15.05
N LEU A 56 1.17 -4.30 13.85
CA LEU A 56 1.55 -5.09 12.68
C LEU A 56 2.71 -4.49 11.88
N VAL A 57 3.05 -3.24 12.12
CA VAL A 57 4.11 -2.53 11.41
C VAL A 57 5.24 -2.25 12.39
N ARG A 58 6.45 -2.65 12.01
CA ARG A 58 7.66 -2.43 12.82
C ARG A 58 8.61 -1.57 12.01
N LEU A 59 8.56 -0.24 12.16
CA LEU A 59 9.54 0.64 11.48
C LEU A 59 10.69 1.04 12.39
N GLY A 60 10.47 1.15 13.72
CA GLY A 60 11.46 1.57 14.74
C GLY A 60 12.92 1.20 14.45
N ASP A 61 13.40 0.06 14.97
CA ASP A 61 14.78 -0.38 14.75
C ASP A 61 14.97 -1.17 13.44
N LEU A 62 13.99 -1.14 12.53
CA LEU A 62 13.97 -2.02 11.36
C LEU A 62 15.22 -1.85 10.48
N GLY A 63 15.68 -0.62 10.26
CA GLY A 63 16.90 -0.38 9.50
C GLY A 63 18.13 -1.03 10.13
N ALA A 64 18.27 -0.96 11.45
CA ALA A 64 19.37 -1.60 12.17
C ALA A 64 19.23 -3.14 12.15
N GLU A 65 18.01 -3.66 12.34
CA GLU A 65 17.72 -5.09 12.27
C GLU A 65 18.06 -5.67 10.88
N LEU A 66 17.69 -4.97 9.81
CA LEU A 66 17.97 -5.39 8.44
C LEU A 66 19.47 -5.34 8.11
N ARG A 67 20.21 -4.33 8.58
CA ARG A 67 21.67 -4.25 8.41
C ARG A 67 22.43 -5.28 9.25
N ALA A 68 21.86 -5.73 10.36
CA ALA A 68 22.44 -6.77 11.21
C ALA A 68 22.24 -8.19 10.66
N LEU A 69 21.43 -8.36 9.61
CA LEU A 69 21.28 -9.65 8.95
C LEU A 69 22.62 -10.08 8.33
N PRO A 70 22.94 -11.39 8.38
CA PRO A 70 24.14 -11.88 7.74
C PRO A 70 24.04 -11.72 6.20
N PRO A 71 25.17 -11.64 5.47
CA PRO A 71 25.18 -11.31 4.04
C PRO A 71 24.24 -12.16 3.18
N GLU A 72 24.15 -13.46 3.46
CA GLU A 72 23.27 -14.41 2.77
C GLU A 72 21.76 -14.21 3.03
N ARG A 73 21.41 -13.32 3.96
CA ARG A 73 20.04 -12.90 4.29
C ARG A 73 19.83 -11.41 4.11
N ARG A 74 20.76 -10.68 3.49
CA ARG A 74 20.62 -9.24 3.26
C ARG A 74 19.42 -8.97 2.35
N LEU A 75 18.64 -7.94 2.68
CA LEU A 75 17.49 -7.49 1.91
C LEU A 75 17.74 -6.10 1.33
N ARG A 76 17.32 -5.91 0.08
CA ARG A 76 17.32 -4.61 -0.61
C ARG A 76 15.88 -4.22 -0.98
N PHE A 77 15.55 -2.95 -0.79
CA PHE A 77 14.28 -2.37 -1.19
C PHE A 77 14.50 -1.26 -2.20
N VAL A 78 13.66 -1.22 -3.22
CA VAL A 78 13.59 -0.10 -4.16
C VAL A 78 12.15 0.38 -4.23
N ALA A 79 11.93 1.66 -3.98
CA ALA A 79 10.63 2.30 -4.08
C ALA A 79 10.62 3.34 -5.20
N ASP A 80 9.55 3.34 -5.98
CA ASP A 80 9.32 4.26 -7.07
C ASP A 80 7.93 4.89 -6.93
N PRO A 81 7.84 6.05 -6.24
CA PRO A 81 6.59 6.79 -6.06
C PRO A 81 6.19 7.63 -7.29
N VAL A 82 6.91 7.54 -8.42
CA VAL A 82 6.56 8.20 -9.69
C VAL A 82 6.40 9.72 -9.52
N TRP A 83 7.37 10.41 -8.92
CA TRP A 83 7.31 11.86 -8.62
C TRP A 83 6.07 12.29 -7.82
N GLY A 84 5.35 11.32 -7.23
CA GLY A 84 4.03 11.51 -6.65
C GLY A 84 4.05 11.93 -5.18
N ALA A 85 2.86 11.96 -4.60
CA ALA A 85 2.58 12.38 -3.24
C ALA A 85 3.34 11.57 -2.17
N ALA A 86 3.77 10.35 -2.48
CA ALA A 86 4.52 9.51 -1.55
C ALA A 86 6.02 9.75 -1.53
N VAL A 87 6.59 10.58 -2.43
CA VAL A 87 8.04 10.90 -2.44
C VAL A 87 8.52 11.33 -1.04
N PRO A 88 7.88 12.30 -0.34
CA PRO A 88 8.37 12.73 0.96
C PRO A 88 8.23 11.66 2.05
N VAL A 89 7.29 10.72 1.93
CA VAL A 89 7.14 9.59 2.85
C VAL A 89 8.28 8.60 2.65
N TYR A 90 8.56 8.21 1.41
CA TYR A 90 9.64 7.28 1.09
C TYR A 90 11.02 7.85 1.40
N GLN A 91 11.27 9.14 1.16
CA GLN A 91 12.53 9.79 1.55
C GLN A 91 12.75 9.76 3.06
N ARG A 92 11.73 10.08 3.86
CA ARG A 92 11.82 9.95 5.33
C ARG A 92 12.02 8.50 5.77
N LEU A 93 11.32 7.55 5.13
CA LEU A 93 11.52 6.13 5.40
C LEU A 93 12.94 5.69 5.04
N GLN A 94 13.50 6.17 3.92
CA GLN A 94 14.88 5.91 3.53
C GLN A 94 15.88 6.49 4.54
N GLN A 95 15.62 7.68 5.10
CA GLN A 95 16.43 8.24 6.18
C GLN A 95 16.41 7.34 7.44
N ARG A 96 15.25 6.78 7.80
CA ARG A 96 15.10 5.85 8.93
C ARG A 96 15.78 4.50 8.66
N LEU A 97 15.59 3.93 7.47
CA LEU A 97 16.09 2.59 7.09
C LEU A 97 17.54 2.57 6.60
N GLY A 98 18.06 3.70 6.11
CA GLY A 98 19.35 3.81 5.43
C GLY A 98 19.26 3.57 3.93
N ALA A 99 20.07 4.32 3.17
CA ALA A 99 20.12 4.25 1.70
C ALA A 99 20.72 2.93 1.18
N ASP A 100 21.39 2.16 2.04
CA ASP A 100 21.88 0.80 1.78
C ASP A 100 20.76 -0.26 1.86
N VAL A 101 19.67 0.04 2.57
CA VAL A 101 18.50 -0.82 2.70
C VAL A 101 17.40 -0.41 1.70
N LEU A 102 17.05 0.87 1.65
CA LEU A 102 15.99 1.40 0.80
C LEU A 102 16.53 2.45 -0.17
N GLN A 103 16.30 2.24 -1.46
CA GLN A 103 16.50 3.24 -2.50
C GLN A 103 15.18 3.81 -2.96
N VAL A 104 15.11 5.14 -3.11
CA VAL A 104 13.93 5.82 -3.64
C VAL A 104 14.30 6.41 -4.99
N LEU A 105 13.49 6.13 -6.01
CA LEU A 105 13.64 6.65 -7.37
C LEU A 105 12.71 7.85 -7.58
N HIS A 106 12.95 8.63 -8.64
CA HIS A 106 12.04 9.65 -9.14
C HIS A 106 11.55 10.62 -8.04
N THR A 107 12.49 11.29 -7.38
CA THR A 107 12.25 12.09 -6.18
C THR A 107 12.27 13.60 -6.41
N GLU A 108 12.63 14.03 -7.61
CA GLU A 108 12.62 15.42 -8.03
C GLU A 108 11.18 15.94 -8.20
N ASP A 109 11.00 17.26 -8.18
CA ASP A 109 9.69 17.86 -8.42
C ASP A 109 9.43 17.90 -9.93
N ASP A 110 8.58 16.99 -10.42
CA ASP A 110 8.15 16.96 -11.83
C ASP A 110 6.63 16.74 -11.95
N PRO A 111 5.84 17.79 -12.27
CA PRO A 111 4.39 17.67 -12.43
C PRO A 111 3.98 16.88 -13.68
N TYR A 112 4.92 16.58 -14.59
CA TYR A 112 4.68 15.77 -15.79
C TYR A 112 5.00 14.29 -15.57
N PHE A 113 5.46 13.89 -14.39
CA PHE A 113 5.79 12.50 -14.05
C PHE A 113 6.74 11.85 -15.08
N GLY A 114 7.78 12.59 -15.48
CA GLY A 114 8.74 12.16 -16.50
C GLY A 114 8.17 12.04 -17.91
N GLY A 115 6.94 12.50 -18.16
CA GLY A 115 6.21 12.32 -19.41
C GLY A 115 5.83 10.86 -19.70
N GLN A 116 5.81 10.01 -18.68
CA GLN A 116 5.56 8.58 -18.81
C GLN A 116 4.19 8.18 -18.24
N THR A 117 3.76 6.95 -18.54
CA THR A 117 2.57 6.38 -17.89
C THR A 117 2.86 6.13 -16.41
N THR A 118 1.98 6.64 -15.55
CA THR A 118 2.09 6.52 -14.10
C THR A 118 1.36 5.30 -13.54
N GLU A 119 0.58 4.62 -14.38
CA GLU A 119 -0.18 3.42 -14.00
C GLU A 119 0.76 2.24 -13.69
N PRO A 120 0.74 1.69 -12.46
CA PRO A 120 1.62 0.60 -12.06
C PRO A 120 1.35 -0.67 -12.87
N ASN A 121 2.32 -1.05 -13.70
CA ASN A 121 2.30 -2.26 -14.51
C ASN A 121 3.72 -2.88 -14.62
N PRO A 122 3.85 -4.13 -15.09
CA PRO A 122 5.15 -4.81 -15.15
C PRO A 122 6.22 -4.06 -15.95
N GLN A 123 5.84 -3.31 -16.99
CA GLN A 123 6.77 -2.53 -17.80
C GLN A 123 7.26 -1.30 -17.02
N THR A 124 6.35 -0.57 -16.39
CA THR A 124 6.71 0.62 -15.58
C THR A 124 7.51 0.27 -14.33
N LEU A 125 7.37 -0.94 -13.79
CA LEU A 125 8.19 -1.40 -12.66
C LEU A 125 9.67 -1.65 -13.08
N GLY A 126 9.97 -1.58 -14.38
CA GLY A 126 11.28 -1.89 -14.95
C GLY A 126 12.44 -1.14 -14.31
N ASP A 127 12.29 0.16 -14.03
CA ASP A 127 13.36 0.96 -13.42
C ASP A 127 13.69 0.49 -12.00
N ALA A 128 12.65 0.21 -11.20
CA ALA A 128 12.81 -0.32 -9.85
C ALA A 128 13.44 -1.72 -9.84
N LEU A 129 13.06 -2.58 -10.80
CA LEU A 129 13.67 -3.90 -10.97
C LEU A 129 15.11 -3.82 -11.45
N ALA A 130 15.43 -2.89 -12.34
CA ALA A 130 16.80 -2.66 -12.82
C ALA A 130 17.71 -2.17 -11.70
N ALA A 131 17.23 -1.23 -10.88
CA ALA A 131 17.94 -0.78 -9.68
C ALA A 131 18.16 -1.92 -8.68
N LEU A 132 17.16 -2.81 -8.52
CA LEU A 132 17.29 -3.98 -7.66
C LEU A 132 18.33 -4.98 -8.19
N ALA A 133 18.35 -5.22 -9.50
CA ALA A 133 19.29 -6.13 -10.15
C ALA A 133 20.74 -5.62 -10.17
N ALA A 134 20.95 -4.32 -9.96
CA ALA A 134 22.27 -3.71 -9.83
C ALA A 134 22.90 -3.92 -8.44
N ASP A 135 22.12 -4.35 -7.44
CA ASP A 135 22.56 -4.65 -6.08
C ASP A 135 22.84 -6.15 -5.93
N ASP A 136 23.85 -6.52 -5.13
CA ASP A 136 24.24 -7.92 -4.89
C ASP A 136 23.43 -8.59 -3.76
N ALA A 137 22.32 -7.99 -3.32
CA ALA A 137 21.50 -8.54 -2.26
C ALA A 137 20.82 -9.84 -2.71
N PRO A 138 20.85 -10.91 -1.90
CA PRO A 138 20.19 -12.16 -2.24
C PRO A 138 18.66 -12.03 -2.28
N PHE A 139 18.10 -11.08 -1.54
CA PHE A 139 16.68 -10.81 -1.50
C PHE A 139 16.40 -9.36 -1.83
N GLY A 140 15.37 -9.15 -2.65
CA GLY A 140 15.05 -7.84 -3.17
C GLY A 140 13.56 -7.63 -3.34
N VAL A 141 13.06 -6.45 -2.99
CA VAL A 141 11.67 -6.04 -3.20
C VAL A 141 11.65 -4.69 -3.90
N ALA A 142 10.96 -4.64 -5.03
CA ALA A 142 10.67 -3.42 -5.77
C ALA A 142 9.19 -3.04 -5.57
N ILE A 143 8.90 -1.77 -5.37
CA ILE A 143 7.54 -1.24 -5.28
C ILE A 143 7.45 -0.03 -6.21
N ARG A 144 6.44 0.00 -7.07
CA ARG A 144 6.08 1.21 -7.82
C ARG A 144 4.64 1.60 -7.51
N ASN A 145 4.44 2.85 -7.10
CA ASN A 145 3.12 3.41 -6.82
C ASN A 145 2.58 4.20 -7.99
N ASP A 146 1.30 4.53 -7.94
CA ASP A 146 0.72 5.61 -8.74
C ASP A 146 0.89 6.97 -8.03
N PRO A 147 0.55 8.10 -8.69
CA PRO A 147 0.93 9.43 -8.19
C PRO A 147 0.35 9.81 -6.82
N ASP A 148 -0.83 9.33 -6.44
CA ASP A 148 -1.45 9.54 -5.12
C ASP A 148 -1.18 8.39 -4.13
N SER A 149 -0.56 7.31 -4.60
CA SER A 149 0.00 6.22 -3.80
C SER A 149 -1.01 5.36 -3.03
N ASP A 150 -2.27 5.34 -3.48
CA ASP A 150 -3.25 4.37 -2.97
C ASP A 150 -3.16 3.01 -3.68
N ARG A 151 -2.49 2.97 -4.85
CA ARG A 151 -2.19 1.76 -5.61
C ARG A 151 -0.69 1.56 -5.76
N GLY A 152 -0.31 0.33 -6.09
CA GLY A 152 1.07 0.02 -6.42
C GLY A 152 1.26 -1.40 -6.91
N LEU A 153 2.37 -1.66 -7.58
CA LEU A 153 2.78 -2.97 -8.03
C LEU A 153 4.07 -3.35 -7.31
N VAL A 154 4.10 -4.57 -6.78
CA VAL A 154 5.27 -5.13 -6.10
C VAL A 154 5.97 -6.14 -7.02
N GLY A 155 7.29 -6.18 -6.97
CA GLY A 155 8.10 -7.17 -7.64
C GLY A 155 9.29 -7.61 -6.78
N ASP A 156 9.94 -8.67 -7.22
CA ASP A 156 11.20 -9.16 -6.68
C ASP A 156 12.22 -9.37 -7.81
N THR A 157 13.32 -10.06 -7.53
CA THR A 157 14.33 -10.40 -8.55
C THR A 157 13.80 -11.27 -9.70
N GLY A 158 12.65 -11.92 -9.53
CA GLY A 158 11.92 -12.65 -10.56
C GLY A 158 10.93 -11.80 -11.38
N GLY A 159 10.78 -10.51 -11.05
CA GLY A 159 9.93 -9.54 -11.75
C GLY A 159 8.65 -9.21 -11.00
N ALA A 160 7.65 -8.71 -11.73
CA ALA A 160 6.39 -8.24 -11.15
C ALA A 160 5.55 -9.39 -10.54
N ILE A 161 5.11 -9.20 -9.30
CA ILE A 161 4.20 -10.10 -8.60
C ILE A 161 2.77 -9.70 -8.93
N LYS A 162 1.96 -10.65 -9.39
CA LYS A 162 0.54 -10.42 -9.67
C LYS A 162 -0.17 -9.97 -8.38
N MET A 163 -1.04 -8.97 -8.47
CA MET A 163 -1.74 -8.39 -7.31
C MET A 163 -2.51 -9.43 -6.48
N ASN A 164 -3.15 -10.40 -7.14
CA ASN A 164 -3.85 -11.48 -6.44
C ASN A 164 -2.88 -12.39 -5.66
N THR A 165 -1.66 -12.59 -6.15
CA THR A 165 -0.62 -13.32 -5.42
C THR A 165 -0.10 -12.50 -4.25
N PHE A 166 0.14 -11.21 -4.45
CA PHE A 166 0.56 -10.31 -3.38
C PHE A 166 -0.47 -10.26 -2.23
N ALA A 167 -1.75 -10.10 -2.56
CA ALA A 167 -2.84 -10.14 -1.57
C ALA A 167 -2.86 -11.46 -0.78
N ALA A 168 -2.62 -12.60 -1.43
CA ALA A 168 -2.53 -13.91 -0.76
C ALA A 168 -1.32 -14.00 0.19
N ILE A 169 -0.16 -13.45 -0.21
CA ILE A 169 1.05 -13.38 0.63
C ILE A 169 0.78 -12.53 1.87
N VAL A 170 0.19 -11.34 1.70
CA VAL A 170 -0.15 -10.44 2.82
C VAL A 170 -1.17 -11.13 3.74
N MET A 171 -2.21 -11.75 3.19
CA MET A 171 -3.19 -12.49 3.99
C MET A 171 -2.52 -13.59 4.81
N ARG A 172 -1.64 -14.37 4.19
CA ARG A 172 -0.90 -15.44 4.87
C ARG A 172 -0.03 -14.88 6.00
N TYR A 173 0.69 -13.79 5.75
CA TYR A 173 1.50 -13.10 6.75
C TYR A 173 0.64 -12.65 7.94
N LEU A 174 -0.50 -12.00 7.69
CA LEU A 174 -1.40 -11.55 8.75
C LEU A 174 -1.88 -12.73 9.61
N MET A 175 -2.27 -13.84 8.99
CA MET A 175 -2.71 -15.05 9.69
C MET A 175 -1.60 -15.68 10.55
N ASP A 176 -0.39 -15.78 10.00
CA ASP A 176 0.76 -16.31 10.73
C ASP A 176 1.16 -15.39 11.91
N ASN A 177 0.79 -14.11 11.84
CA ASN A 177 0.92 -13.13 12.93
C ASN A 177 -0.36 -13.00 13.79
N GLY A 178 -1.22 -14.03 13.80
CA GLY A 178 -2.35 -14.14 14.71
C GLY A 178 -3.55 -13.25 14.38
N GLN A 179 -3.58 -12.61 13.20
CA GLN A 179 -4.74 -11.86 12.77
C GLN A 179 -5.86 -12.81 12.30
N HIS A 180 -7.09 -12.48 12.66
CA HIS A 180 -8.29 -13.23 12.32
C HIS A 180 -9.42 -12.26 11.95
N GLY A 181 -10.24 -12.62 10.97
CA GLY A 181 -11.36 -11.79 10.53
C GLY A 181 -11.97 -12.26 9.22
N ASP A 182 -12.92 -11.47 8.72
CA ASP A 182 -13.55 -11.69 7.43
C ASP A 182 -12.68 -11.13 6.30
N LEU A 183 -12.56 -11.88 5.20
CA LEU A 183 -11.93 -11.41 3.97
C LEU A 183 -13.02 -10.97 3.00
N VAL A 184 -13.05 -9.67 2.70
CA VAL A 184 -13.93 -9.10 1.68
C VAL A 184 -13.11 -8.87 0.42
N THR A 185 -13.61 -9.37 -0.71
CA THR A 185 -12.95 -9.26 -2.00
C THR A 185 -13.96 -9.02 -3.11
N THR A 186 -13.52 -8.45 -4.23
CA THR A 186 -14.39 -8.23 -5.39
C THR A 186 -14.57 -9.53 -6.18
N HIS A 187 -15.67 -9.66 -6.91
CA HIS A 187 -15.96 -10.87 -7.71
C HIS A 187 -14.85 -11.30 -8.70
N PRO A 188 -14.14 -10.40 -9.42
CA PRO A 188 -13.06 -10.81 -10.33
C PRO A 188 -11.76 -11.18 -9.62
N THR A 189 -11.64 -10.95 -8.32
CA THR A 189 -10.43 -11.30 -7.57
C THR A 189 -10.28 -12.82 -7.46
N SER A 190 -9.05 -13.31 -7.64
CA SER A 190 -8.75 -14.74 -7.60
C SER A 190 -9.20 -15.38 -6.27
N GLN A 191 -9.56 -16.66 -6.33
CA GLN A 191 -9.84 -17.48 -5.15
C GLN A 191 -8.57 -18.02 -4.47
N MET A 192 -7.39 -17.50 -4.81
CA MET A 192 -6.14 -17.78 -4.12
C MET A 192 -6.20 -17.21 -2.69
N GLY A 193 -6.80 -17.97 -1.79
CA GLY A 193 -6.74 -17.82 -0.34
C GLY A 193 -6.48 -19.18 0.29
N PRO A 194 -6.22 -19.25 1.61
CA PRO A 194 -6.06 -20.52 2.30
C PRO A 194 -7.27 -21.45 2.06
N ASP A 195 -7.06 -22.76 2.07
CA ASP A 195 -8.04 -23.80 1.69
C ASP A 195 -9.20 -24.00 2.71
N ARG A 196 -9.70 -22.94 3.36
CA ARG A 196 -10.73 -22.97 4.42
C ARG A 196 -11.82 -21.91 4.26
N THR A 197 -12.28 -21.65 3.05
CA THR A 197 -13.51 -20.86 2.84
C THR A 197 -14.75 -21.75 2.90
N THR A 198 -15.56 -21.65 3.95
CA THR A 198 -16.96 -22.11 3.89
C THR A 198 -17.77 -21.02 3.19
N ARG A 199 -18.28 -21.30 1.97
CA ARG A 199 -19.15 -20.38 1.24
C ARG A 199 -20.52 -20.29 1.91
N GLY A 200 -20.94 -19.09 2.28
CA GLY A 200 -22.32 -18.74 2.62
C GLY A 200 -22.87 -17.67 1.67
N PRO A 201 -24.20 -17.49 1.58
CA PRO A 201 -24.86 -16.64 0.57
C PRO A 201 -24.64 -15.12 0.75
N THR A 202 -23.83 -14.68 1.72
CA THR A 202 -23.56 -13.27 2.03
C THR A 202 -22.06 -12.93 2.16
N GLY A 203 -21.18 -13.77 1.61
CA GLY A 203 -19.72 -13.59 1.72
C GLY A 203 -19.03 -14.80 2.35
N ALA A 204 -17.74 -14.95 2.08
CA ALA A 204 -16.93 -16.03 2.61
C ALA A 204 -16.71 -15.81 4.12
N ARG A 205 -17.34 -16.63 4.96
CA ARG A 205 -17.04 -16.66 6.39
C ARG A 205 -15.88 -17.61 6.63
N TRP A 206 -14.90 -17.13 7.39
CA TRP A 206 -13.75 -17.91 7.80
C TRP A 206 -13.94 -18.42 9.22
N CYS A 207 -14.07 -19.74 9.37
CA CYS A 207 -14.08 -20.41 10.67
C CYS A 207 -12.68 -20.90 11.01
N SER A 208 -12.05 -20.34 12.05
CA SER A 208 -10.89 -20.96 12.68
C SER A 208 -11.32 -22.06 13.66
N PRO A 209 -10.51 -23.12 13.88
CA PRO A 209 -10.67 -23.93 15.08
C PRO A 209 -10.39 -23.05 16.29
N ARG A 210 -11.38 -22.87 17.17
CA ARG A 210 -11.18 -22.21 18.46
C ARG A 210 -9.99 -22.85 19.18
N PRO A 211 -9.05 -22.08 19.76
CA PRO A 211 -8.13 -22.65 20.73
C PRO A 211 -8.96 -23.31 21.84
N ALA A 212 -8.60 -24.54 22.20
CA ALA A 212 -9.23 -25.27 23.29
C ALA A 212 -9.21 -24.40 24.55
N SER A 213 -10.40 -24.17 25.11
CA SER A 213 -10.68 -23.28 26.22
C SER A 213 -9.79 -23.53 27.44
N ARG A 214 -9.32 -22.44 28.07
CA ARG A 214 -9.35 -22.37 29.54
C ARG A 214 -10.72 -21.82 29.95
N THR A 215 -11.37 -22.61 30.79
CA THR A 215 -12.74 -22.56 31.27
C THR A 215 -13.11 -21.25 31.98
N SER A 216 -14.23 -20.63 31.62
CA SER A 216 -15.25 -20.23 32.61
C SER A 216 -16.61 -20.14 31.93
N ALA A 217 -17.62 -20.72 32.59
CA ALA A 217 -18.94 -20.97 32.05
C ALA A 217 -19.78 -19.69 32.03
N ARG A 218 -20.46 -19.41 30.91
CA ARG A 218 -21.82 -18.86 30.93
C ARG A 218 -22.55 -19.12 29.63
N THR A 219 -23.73 -19.71 29.79
CA THR A 219 -24.65 -20.21 28.78
C THR A 219 -25.38 -19.10 28.01
N SER A 220 -25.39 -19.17 26.67
CA SER A 220 -26.63 -19.09 25.86
C SER A 220 -26.37 -19.37 24.38
N ARG A 221 -27.09 -20.38 23.85
CA ARG A 221 -27.27 -20.78 22.44
C ARG A 221 -26.02 -21.17 21.63
N ALA A 222 -25.61 -22.43 21.79
CA ALA A 222 -24.75 -23.11 20.83
C ALA A 222 -25.57 -23.57 19.61
N GLY A 223 -25.22 -23.08 18.42
CA GLY A 223 -25.53 -23.77 17.16
C GLY A 223 -24.74 -25.06 17.07
N ALA A 224 -25.31 -26.09 16.45
CA ALA A 224 -24.74 -27.43 16.39
C ALA A 224 -23.33 -27.47 15.76
N PRO A 225 -22.40 -28.27 16.29
CA PRO A 225 -21.07 -28.42 15.72
C PRO A 225 -21.12 -29.16 14.38
N CYS A 226 -20.35 -28.65 13.41
CA CYS A 226 -20.19 -29.27 12.09
C CYS A 226 -19.32 -30.53 12.23
N SER A 227 -19.81 -31.66 11.74
CA SER A 227 -19.12 -32.96 11.83
C SER A 227 -18.04 -33.07 10.74
N PRO A 228 -16.84 -33.61 11.01
CA PRO A 228 -15.86 -33.86 9.98
C PRO A 228 -16.29 -35.05 9.13
N THR A 229 -16.54 -34.82 7.84
CA THR A 229 -16.71 -35.88 6.85
C THR A 229 -15.41 -36.67 6.76
N ARG A 230 -15.46 -37.97 7.10
CA ARG A 230 -14.36 -38.91 6.93
C ARG A 230 -13.96 -38.95 5.45
N ARG A 231 -12.66 -38.88 5.16
CA ARG A 231 -12.10 -39.27 3.85
C ARG A 231 -12.53 -40.70 3.55
N ALA A 232 -13.23 -40.90 2.44
CA ALA A 232 -13.29 -42.21 1.80
C ALA A 232 -11.96 -42.43 1.09
N THR A 233 -11.18 -43.39 1.56
CA THR A 233 -10.09 -44.01 0.81
C THR A 233 -10.67 -44.90 -0.28
N ALA A 234 -10.32 -44.62 -1.53
CA ALA A 234 -10.11 -45.59 -2.61
C ALA A 234 -9.27 -44.89 -3.69
#